data_AF-A0A180GJE2-F1
#
_entry.id   AF-A0A180GJE2-F1
#
_cell.length_a   1.000
_cell.length_b   1.000
_cell.length_c   1.000
_cell.angle_alpha   90.00
_cell.angle_beta   90.00
_cell.angle_gamma   90.00
#
_symmetry.space_group_name_H-M   'P 1'
#
loop_
_entity.id
_entity.type
_entity.pdbx_description
1 polymer ?
#
loop_
_entity_poly.entity_id
_entity_poly.type
_entity_poly.pdbx_seq_one_letter_code
_entity_poly.pdbx_strand_id
1 'polypeptide(L)'
;MAKICSKRSGHQLEPETVSAILKAACQNGHYELFHAVGSCHQGNLPLSFVDWVREWLSALPDADRAEKYEKWIPELVKAYPSVADRVGFFDRMSKPTGDASAPDAALTNQPWAQDLLRQSIQKSLETTSTPTEEEGSAIVTAVFNLNDTWPKTSALLTSIFDHFPKPEAIAFLLAFLSQLKTLETKAGLPNPEILELRRNLSSRVFNHERTPSKIVTGVETEYTRAHWPEVSSDALSEFLCDLRDLSTDRESLLQPVIEQISAQHATFSEIEMRDFWMLVLCKLIEILVARSVPLNTPLYQQLTRQFIAHFDDQTLGPCPHAGINPRCAQLECTCDDCEKVNEFLRDGSQNQKAEFRLKDREAVRHLVHEIDQSRARCSQEVDEWISSRTVIVKKYGTLEEDVAEWKMQRKFFYQELFRDIKKEHLESLLGAEETARLRSLAELAQ
;
A
#
# COMPACT_ATOMS: atom_id res chain seq x y z
N MET A 1 -17.38 39.07 17.72
CA MET A 1 -16.61 37.84 17.46
C MET A 1 -17.46 36.73 16.87
N ALA A 2 -18.62 36.33 17.43
CA ALA A 2 -19.49 35.27 16.86
C ALA A 2 -19.97 35.51 15.41
N LYS A 3 -20.08 36.78 14.96
CA LYS A 3 -20.39 37.14 13.56
C LYS A 3 -19.23 36.97 12.56
N ILE A 4 -18.01 36.69 13.03
CA ILE A 4 -16.83 36.53 12.15
C ILE A 4 -16.76 35.08 11.64
N CYS A 5 -17.19 34.09 12.43
CA CYS A 5 -17.21 32.68 12.02
C CYS A 5 -18.43 32.30 11.15
N SER A 6 -19.51 33.09 11.18
CA SER A 6 -20.74 32.79 10.40
C SER A 6 -20.67 33.21 8.93
N LYS A 7 -19.65 33.98 8.53
CA LYS A 7 -19.35 34.25 7.13
C LYS A 7 -18.26 33.27 6.72
N ARG A 8 -18.55 32.39 5.75
CA ARG A 8 -17.55 31.61 5.00
C ARG A 8 -16.57 32.58 4.34
N SER A 9 -15.59 33.05 5.11
CA SER A 9 -14.40 33.70 4.60
C SER A 9 -13.48 32.57 4.17
N GLY A 10 -12.97 32.62 2.94
CA GLY A 10 -12.16 31.56 2.32
C GLY A 10 -10.76 31.37 2.94
N HIS A 11 -10.56 31.77 4.19
CA HIS A 11 -9.34 31.54 4.95
C HIS A 11 -9.68 30.64 6.13
N GLN A 12 -9.31 29.37 5.98
CA GLN A 12 -9.36 28.39 7.05
C GLN A 12 -8.45 28.88 8.18
N LEU A 13 -8.99 28.96 9.41
CA LEU A 13 -8.20 29.37 10.56
C LEU A 13 -7.13 28.30 10.84
N GLU A 14 -5.92 28.74 11.18
CA GLU A 14 -4.84 27.85 11.57
C GLU A 14 -5.27 26.95 12.75
N PRO A 15 -4.91 25.64 12.76
CA PRO A 15 -5.23 24.68 13.82
C PRO A 15 -5.01 25.21 15.25
N GLU A 16 -3.87 25.89 15.47
CA GLU A 16 -3.52 26.45 16.77
C GLU A 16 -4.40 27.63 17.17
N THR A 17 -4.86 28.40 16.18
CA THR A 17 -5.80 29.51 16.41
C THR A 17 -7.17 28.97 16.80
N VAL A 18 -7.65 27.93 16.11
CA VAL A 18 -8.90 27.22 16.45
C VAL A 18 -8.81 26.66 17.87
N SER A 19 -7.71 25.96 18.20
CA SER A 19 -7.41 25.45 19.53
C SER A 19 -7.45 26.56 20.60
N ALA A 20 -6.76 27.67 20.40
CA ALA A 20 -6.74 28.79 21.35
C ALA A 20 -8.13 29.40 21.57
N ILE A 21 -8.92 29.56 20.50
CA ILE A 21 -10.30 30.10 20.61
C ILE A 21 -11.19 29.14 21.39
N LEU A 22 -11.11 27.83 21.12
CA LEU A 22 -11.88 26.82 21.85
C LEU A 22 -11.48 26.77 23.34
N LYS A 23 -10.19 26.84 23.65
CA LYS A 23 -9.71 26.91 25.05
C LYS A 23 -10.28 28.12 25.78
N ALA A 24 -10.22 29.29 25.15
CA ALA A 24 -10.78 30.53 25.71
C ALA A 24 -12.30 30.43 25.90
N ALA A 25 -13.02 29.84 24.95
CA ALA A 25 -14.47 29.64 25.05
C ALA A 25 -14.83 28.70 26.22
N CYS A 26 -14.09 27.62 26.41
CA CYS A 26 -14.21 26.69 27.54
C CYS A 26 -13.95 27.39 28.88
N GLN A 27 -12.82 28.11 29.01
CA GLN A 27 -12.43 28.79 30.25
C GLN A 27 -13.42 29.89 30.68
N ASN A 28 -14.12 30.51 29.73
CA ASN A 28 -15.06 31.60 30.00
C ASN A 28 -16.54 31.16 29.92
N GLY A 29 -16.83 29.87 29.73
CA GLY A 29 -18.21 29.37 29.64
C GLY A 29 -19.00 29.89 28.42
N HIS A 30 -18.33 30.33 27.36
CA HIS A 30 -18.99 30.88 26.16
C HIS A 30 -19.39 29.79 25.15
N TYR A 31 -20.52 29.12 25.40
CA TYR A 31 -21.03 28.03 24.54
C TYR A 31 -21.24 28.44 23.08
N GLU A 32 -21.81 29.62 22.80
CA GLU A 32 -22.07 30.05 21.42
C GLU A 32 -20.79 30.19 20.58
N LEU A 33 -19.72 30.69 21.20
CA LEU A 33 -18.41 30.77 20.56
C LEU A 33 -17.82 29.37 20.36
N PHE A 34 -17.94 28.51 21.38
CA PHE A 34 -17.50 27.13 21.31
C PHE A 34 -18.20 26.38 20.17
N HIS A 35 -19.52 26.45 20.08
CA HIS A 35 -20.31 25.81 19.03
C HIS A 35 -19.92 26.32 17.64
N ALA A 36 -19.86 27.65 17.45
CA ALA A 36 -19.54 28.23 16.14
C ALA A 36 -18.16 27.83 15.60
N VAL A 37 -17.18 27.61 16.48
CA VAL A 37 -15.81 27.23 16.09
C VAL A 37 -15.63 25.71 16.11
N GLY A 38 -16.20 25.04 17.11
CA GLY A 38 -16.12 23.61 17.34
C GLY A 38 -16.78 22.81 16.24
N SER A 39 -17.84 23.30 15.61
CA SER A 39 -18.48 22.63 14.48
C SER A 39 -17.71 22.77 13.15
N CYS A 40 -16.59 23.51 13.11
CA CYS A 40 -15.90 23.88 11.87
C CYS A 40 -14.44 23.39 11.77
N HIS A 41 -13.91 22.69 12.77
CA HIS A 41 -12.48 22.33 12.80
C HIS A 41 -12.07 21.24 11.80
N GLN A 42 -13.02 20.45 11.28
CA GLN A 42 -12.81 19.42 10.25
C GLN A 42 -11.74 18.36 10.59
N GLY A 43 -11.52 18.11 11.87
CA GLY A 43 -10.50 17.18 12.36
C GLY A 43 -9.10 17.78 12.53
N ASN A 44 -8.91 19.06 12.23
CA ASN A 44 -7.59 19.71 12.29
C ASN A 44 -7.21 20.18 13.70
N LEU A 45 -7.79 19.63 14.77
CA LEU A 45 -7.42 20.02 16.12
C LEU A 45 -6.10 19.36 16.52
N PRO A 46 -5.14 20.12 17.08
CA PRO A 46 -3.91 19.55 17.60
C PRO A 46 -4.20 18.49 18.66
N LEU A 47 -3.41 17.40 18.64
CA LEU A 47 -3.51 16.33 19.64
C LEU A 47 -3.37 16.84 21.09
N SER A 48 -2.57 17.88 21.29
CA SER A 48 -2.40 18.58 22.58
C SER A 48 -3.68 19.30 23.06
N PHE A 49 -4.60 19.63 22.17
CA PHE A 49 -5.90 20.20 22.54
C PHE A 49 -6.77 19.16 23.25
N VAL A 50 -6.82 17.92 22.75
CA VAL A 50 -7.62 16.85 23.37
C VAL A 50 -7.11 16.51 24.77
N ASP A 51 -5.78 16.47 24.96
CA ASP A 51 -5.19 16.30 26.29
C ASP A 51 -5.58 17.43 27.23
N TRP A 52 -5.52 18.67 26.73
CA TRP A 52 -5.93 19.84 27.51
C TRP A 52 -7.42 19.79 27.87
N VAL A 53 -8.31 19.40 26.94
CA VAL A 53 -9.75 19.28 27.21
C VAL A 53 -10.00 18.24 28.30
N ARG A 54 -9.30 17.10 28.26
CA ARG A 54 -9.39 16.07 29.29
C ARG A 54 -8.98 16.61 30.66
N GLU A 55 -7.82 17.24 30.76
CA GLU A 55 -7.32 17.85 32.01
C GLU A 55 -8.28 18.93 32.53
N TRP A 56 -8.73 19.81 31.65
CA TRP A 56 -9.68 20.87 31.98
C TRP A 56 -10.99 20.30 32.54
N LEU A 57 -11.58 19.30 31.88
CA LEU A 57 -12.80 18.64 32.35
C LEU A 57 -12.60 17.95 33.70
N SER A 58 -11.45 17.31 33.91
CA SER A 58 -11.13 16.62 35.17
C SER A 58 -11.02 17.58 36.37
N ALA A 59 -10.72 18.86 36.12
CA ALA A 59 -10.64 19.89 37.14
C ALA A 59 -11.99 20.56 37.47
N LEU A 60 -13.06 20.26 36.71
CA LEU A 60 -14.39 20.84 36.93
C LEU A 60 -15.20 20.09 37.99
N PRO A 61 -16.12 20.78 38.71
CA PRO A 61 -17.13 20.12 39.54
C PRO A 61 -18.01 19.16 38.73
N ASP A 62 -18.50 18.09 39.36
CA ASP A 62 -19.28 17.02 38.69
C ASP A 62 -20.46 17.52 37.86
N ALA A 63 -21.22 18.48 38.39
CA ALA A 63 -22.39 19.03 37.70
C ALA A 63 -22.01 19.80 36.42
N ASP A 64 -20.96 20.62 36.50
CA ASP A 64 -20.46 21.38 35.35
C ASP A 64 -19.84 20.43 34.31
N ARG A 65 -19.08 19.45 34.77
CA ARG A 65 -18.47 18.41 33.94
C ARG A 65 -19.53 17.60 33.18
N ALA A 66 -20.61 17.20 33.83
CA ALA A 66 -21.73 16.50 33.18
C ALA A 66 -22.38 17.35 32.07
N GLU A 67 -22.64 18.63 32.33
CA GLU A 67 -23.18 19.56 31.31
C GLU A 67 -22.24 19.67 30.10
N LYS A 68 -20.92 19.74 30.32
CA LYS A 68 -19.95 19.82 29.23
C LYS A 68 -19.90 18.53 28.41
N TYR A 69 -19.98 17.36 29.04
CA TYR A 69 -20.07 16.09 28.33
C TYR A 69 -21.35 15.95 27.52
N GLU A 70 -22.48 16.43 28.02
CA GLU A 70 -23.77 16.28 27.33
C GLU A 70 -23.91 17.27 26.16
N LYS A 71 -23.37 18.49 26.29
CA LYS A 71 -23.66 19.58 25.35
C LYS A 71 -22.47 20.06 24.53
N TRP A 72 -21.26 20.08 25.10
CA TRP A 72 -20.10 20.69 24.44
C TRP A 72 -19.31 19.65 23.65
N ILE A 73 -18.95 18.53 24.30
CA ILE A 73 -18.12 17.49 23.68
C ILE A 73 -18.75 16.88 22.42
N PRO A 74 -20.06 16.62 22.33
CA PRO A 74 -20.66 16.07 21.12
C PRO A 74 -20.45 16.96 19.89
N GLU A 75 -20.53 18.29 20.04
CA GLU A 75 -20.33 19.23 18.93
C GLU A 75 -18.89 19.22 18.42
N LEU A 76 -17.94 19.07 19.33
CA LEU A 76 -16.53 18.91 18.99
C LEU A 76 -16.29 17.61 18.22
N VAL A 77 -16.89 16.50 18.66
CA VAL A 77 -16.66 15.19 18.04
C VAL A 77 -17.35 15.09 16.67
N LYS A 78 -18.55 15.67 16.50
CA LYS A 78 -19.27 15.69 15.21
C LYS A 78 -18.48 16.34 14.07
N ALA A 79 -17.63 17.31 14.40
CA ALA A 79 -16.83 18.03 13.41
C ALA A 79 -15.63 17.24 12.88
N TYR A 80 -15.25 16.12 13.49
CA TYR A 80 -14.29 15.20 12.88
C TYR A 80 -14.94 14.47 11.70
N PRO A 81 -14.32 14.42 10.52
CA PRO A 81 -14.91 13.83 9.32
C PRO A 81 -14.94 12.31 9.37
N SER A 82 -13.87 11.66 9.84
CA SER A 82 -13.72 10.20 9.83
C SER A 82 -14.19 9.55 11.14
N VAL A 83 -14.55 8.26 11.08
CA VAL A 83 -14.82 7.47 12.30
C VAL A 83 -13.54 7.25 13.11
N ALA A 84 -12.39 7.09 12.44
CA ALA A 84 -11.09 6.90 13.08
C ALA A 84 -10.73 8.06 14.00
N ASP A 85 -10.89 9.31 13.54
CA ASP A 85 -10.58 10.48 14.36
C ASP A 85 -11.50 10.58 15.58
N ARG A 86 -12.79 10.25 15.39
CA ARG A 86 -13.79 10.26 16.49
C ARG A 86 -13.46 9.21 17.54
N VAL A 87 -13.12 7.99 17.12
CA VAL A 87 -12.69 6.90 18.03
C VAL A 87 -11.40 7.29 18.74
N GLY A 88 -10.41 7.82 18.01
CA GLY A 88 -9.16 8.31 18.59
C GLY A 88 -9.36 9.41 19.64
N PHE A 89 -10.33 10.31 19.41
CA PHE A 89 -10.74 11.30 20.40
C PHE A 89 -11.27 10.64 21.68
N PHE A 90 -12.21 9.69 21.57
CA PHE A 90 -12.77 8.99 22.73
C PHE A 90 -11.73 8.17 23.49
N ASP A 91 -10.86 7.44 22.79
CA ASP A 91 -9.79 6.66 23.41
C ASP A 91 -8.84 7.56 24.19
N ARG A 92 -8.47 8.71 23.63
CA ARG A 92 -7.60 9.68 24.31
C ARG A 92 -8.27 10.32 25.52
N MET A 93 -9.55 10.66 25.42
CA MET A 93 -10.34 11.17 26.54
C MET A 93 -10.49 10.15 27.68
N SER A 94 -10.45 8.85 27.36
CA SER A 94 -10.63 7.76 28.33
C SER A 94 -9.33 7.29 29.01
N LYS A 95 -8.16 7.83 28.64
CA LYS A 95 -6.88 7.47 29.27
C LYS A 95 -6.81 8.01 30.71
N PRO A 96 -6.43 7.19 31.71
CA PRO A 96 -6.31 7.64 33.09
C PRO A 96 -5.22 8.71 33.22
N THR A 97 -5.54 9.76 33.98
CA THR A 97 -4.57 10.80 34.33
C THR A 97 -3.88 10.36 35.62
N GLY A 98 -2.54 10.38 35.64
CA GLY A 98 -1.69 9.62 36.56
C GLY A 98 -1.83 9.82 38.07
N ASP A 99 -2.85 10.51 38.58
CA ASP A 99 -3.08 10.74 40.02
C ASP A 99 -4.56 10.73 40.45
N ALA A 100 -5.53 10.38 39.59
CA ALA A 100 -6.94 10.36 39.97
C ALA A 100 -7.37 9.00 40.56
N SER A 101 -7.56 8.95 41.88
CA SER A 101 -8.11 7.81 42.62
C SER A 101 -9.64 7.72 42.46
N ALA A 102 -10.11 7.50 41.23
CA ALA A 102 -11.40 6.90 40.89
C ALA A 102 -11.41 6.63 39.38
N PRO A 103 -11.78 5.42 38.91
CA PRO A 103 -12.04 5.24 37.50
C PRO A 103 -13.32 6.01 37.16
N ASP A 104 -13.19 7.16 36.50
CA ASP A 104 -14.33 7.72 35.75
C ASP A 104 -14.85 6.57 34.88
N ALA A 105 -16.15 6.24 34.99
CA ALA A 105 -16.78 5.25 34.13
C ALA A 105 -16.39 5.60 32.69
N ALA A 106 -15.74 4.66 31.98
CA ALA A 106 -15.12 4.92 30.68
C ALA A 106 -16.06 5.78 29.84
N LEU A 107 -15.58 6.89 29.29
CA LEU A 107 -16.41 7.90 28.62
C LEU A 107 -17.32 7.29 27.54
N THR A 108 -16.83 6.21 26.92
CA THR A 108 -17.50 5.38 25.92
C THR A 108 -18.75 4.66 26.42
N ASN A 109 -18.94 4.52 27.73
CA ASN A 109 -20.10 3.91 28.38
C ASN A 109 -21.26 4.88 28.61
N GLN A 110 -21.07 6.16 28.29
CA GLN A 110 -22.13 7.16 28.43
C GLN A 110 -23.13 7.04 27.28
N PRO A 111 -24.46 7.08 27.53
CA PRO A 111 -25.47 6.93 26.48
C PRO A 111 -25.29 7.88 25.29
N TRP A 112 -24.96 9.15 25.56
CA TRP A 112 -24.73 10.14 24.51
C TRP A 112 -23.50 9.79 23.64
N ALA A 113 -22.46 9.21 24.22
CA ALA A 113 -21.25 8.83 23.50
C ALA A 113 -21.51 7.61 22.61
N GLN A 114 -22.28 6.63 23.11
CA GLN A 114 -22.71 5.48 22.33
C GLN A 114 -23.62 5.88 21.16
N ASP A 115 -24.59 6.78 21.40
CA ASP A 115 -25.47 7.28 20.34
C ASP A 115 -24.68 8.05 19.27
N LEU A 116 -23.69 8.84 19.69
CA LEU A 116 -22.80 9.54 18.77
C LEU A 116 -21.96 8.56 17.94
N LEU A 117 -21.41 7.51 18.55
CA LEU A 117 -20.65 6.48 17.85
C LEU A 117 -21.55 5.73 16.83
N ARG A 118 -22.77 5.35 17.20
CA ARG A 118 -23.74 4.73 16.28
C ARG A 118 -24.05 5.61 15.08
N GLN A 119 -24.35 6.90 15.31
CA GLN A 119 -24.60 7.87 14.24
C GLN A 119 -23.36 8.06 13.35
N SER A 120 -22.16 7.99 13.94
CA SER A 120 -20.90 8.11 13.21
C SER A 120 -20.67 6.94 12.26
N ILE A 121 -20.86 5.72 12.75
CA ILE A 121 -20.75 4.50 11.95
C ILE A 121 -21.79 4.54 10.82
N GLN A 122 -23.06 4.82 11.14
CA GLN A 122 -24.13 4.86 10.14
C GLN A 122 -23.85 5.91 9.05
N LYS A 123 -23.46 7.14 9.44
CA LYS A 123 -23.14 8.19 8.48
C LYS A 123 -21.96 7.80 7.59
N SER A 124 -20.95 7.13 8.14
CA SER A 124 -19.82 6.63 7.35
C SER A 124 -20.28 5.61 6.32
N LEU A 125 -21.08 4.61 6.70
CA LEU A 125 -21.65 3.65 5.75
C LEU A 125 -22.48 4.34 4.64
N GLU A 126 -23.24 5.37 4.97
CA GLU A 126 -24.07 6.09 3.99
C GLU A 126 -23.28 6.99 3.02
N THR A 127 -22.11 7.49 3.44
CA THR A 127 -21.38 8.54 2.69
C THR A 127 -20.05 8.07 2.11
N THR A 128 -19.46 7.02 2.65
CA THR A 128 -18.17 6.50 2.22
C THR A 128 -18.35 5.56 1.02
N SER A 129 -17.93 6.02 -0.16
CA SER A 129 -17.87 5.16 -1.34
C SER A 129 -16.66 4.20 -1.34
N THR A 130 -15.58 4.61 -0.66
CA THR A 130 -14.29 3.92 -0.63
C THR A 130 -13.71 3.99 0.77
N PRO A 131 -13.85 2.93 1.59
CA PRO A 131 -13.42 2.96 2.98
C PRO A 131 -11.92 2.73 3.13
N THR A 132 -11.26 3.44 4.06
CA THR A 132 -9.80 3.34 4.26
C THR A 132 -9.41 2.21 5.20
N GLU A 133 -8.12 1.85 5.23
CA GLU A 133 -7.58 0.86 6.18
C GLU A 133 -7.83 1.28 7.64
N GLU A 134 -7.59 2.55 7.97
CA GLU A 134 -7.75 3.10 9.32
C GLU A 134 -9.21 3.06 9.77
N GLU A 135 -10.16 3.31 8.85
CA GLU A 135 -11.59 3.21 9.14
C GLU A 135 -12.00 1.78 9.52
N GLY A 136 -11.37 0.76 8.92
CA GLY A 136 -11.64 -0.66 9.22
C GLY A 136 -11.38 -1.00 10.68
N SER A 137 -10.19 -0.66 11.16
CA SER A 137 -9.80 -0.87 12.57
C SER A 137 -10.61 0.00 13.53
N ALA A 138 -10.87 1.26 13.16
CA ALA A 138 -11.62 2.18 13.99
C ALA A 138 -13.07 1.75 14.18
N ILE A 139 -13.74 1.30 13.11
CA ILE A 139 -15.15 0.88 13.18
C ILE A 139 -15.30 -0.34 14.08
N VAL A 140 -14.42 -1.34 13.98
CA VAL A 140 -14.47 -2.49 14.88
C VAL A 140 -14.35 -2.04 16.33
N THR A 141 -13.37 -1.18 16.63
CA THR A 141 -13.18 -0.62 17.97
C THR A 141 -14.41 0.15 18.46
N ALA A 142 -15.00 0.97 17.59
CA ALA A 142 -16.22 1.74 17.88
C ALA A 142 -17.39 0.82 18.22
N VAL A 143 -17.60 -0.25 17.45
CA VAL A 143 -18.69 -1.20 17.66
C VAL A 143 -18.54 -1.94 18.99
N PHE A 144 -17.32 -2.37 19.35
CA PHE A 144 -17.08 -2.96 20.67
C PHE A 144 -17.29 -1.97 21.82
N ASN A 145 -16.93 -0.70 21.62
CA ASN A 145 -17.16 0.37 22.60
C ASN A 145 -18.65 0.70 22.83
N LEU A 146 -19.56 0.25 21.95
CA LEU A 146 -21.00 0.36 22.19
C LEU A 146 -21.48 -0.53 23.35
N ASN A 147 -20.70 -1.54 23.74
CA ASN A 147 -21.04 -2.49 24.81
C ASN A 147 -22.44 -3.09 24.67
N ASP A 148 -22.87 -3.30 23.43
CA ASP A 148 -24.12 -3.99 23.11
C ASP A 148 -24.00 -5.51 23.38
N THR A 149 -25.15 -6.19 23.44
CA THR A 149 -25.19 -7.65 23.55
C THR A 149 -24.50 -8.30 22.34
N TRP A 150 -23.75 -9.39 22.55
CA TRP A 150 -23.02 -10.06 21.47
C TRP A 150 -23.81 -10.30 20.18
N PRO A 151 -25.07 -10.78 20.18
CA PRO A 151 -25.84 -10.96 18.95
C PRO A 151 -26.06 -9.67 18.14
N LYS A 152 -26.18 -8.51 18.82
CA LYS A 152 -26.30 -7.21 18.15
C LYS A 152 -24.95 -6.77 17.59
N THR A 153 -23.89 -6.94 18.37
CA THR A 153 -22.51 -6.61 17.98
C THR A 153 -22.09 -7.42 16.74
N SER A 154 -22.28 -8.74 16.76
CA SER A 154 -21.91 -9.63 15.64
C SER A 154 -22.75 -9.35 14.39
N ALA A 155 -24.05 -9.10 14.53
CA ALA A 155 -24.92 -8.71 13.42
C ALA A 155 -24.50 -7.37 12.80
N LEU A 156 -24.17 -6.37 13.63
CA LEU A 156 -23.71 -5.07 13.16
C LEU A 156 -22.36 -5.18 12.42
N LEU A 157 -21.38 -5.90 12.98
CA LEU A 157 -20.09 -6.14 12.34
C LEU A 157 -20.25 -6.86 11.00
N THR A 158 -21.11 -7.89 10.94
CA THR A 158 -21.40 -8.60 9.70
C THR A 158 -22.04 -7.68 8.66
N SER A 159 -23.03 -6.88 9.06
CA SER A 159 -23.69 -5.92 8.17
C SER A 159 -22.73 -4.86 7.62
N ILE A 160 -21.79 -4.39 8.43
CA ILE A 160 -20.75 -3.44 8.00
C ILE A 160 -19.81 -4.10 6.99
N PHE A 161 -19.36 -5.32 7.29
CA PHE A 161 -18.45 -6.06 6.43
C PHE A 161 -19.06 -6.35 5.04
N ASP A 162 -20.33 -6.74 5.02
CA ASP A 162 -21.07 -7.06 3.79
C ASP A 162 -21.47 -5.80 3.00
N HIS A 163 -21.40 -4.60 3.59
CA HIS A 163 -21.77 -3.34 2.93
C HIS A 163 -20.84 -2.94 1.78
N PHE A 164 -19.60 -3.43 1.78
CA PHE A 164 -18.56 -3.00 0.83
C PHE A 164 -18.16 -4.13 -0.13
N PRO A 165 -18.96 -4.45 -1.17
CA PRO A 165 -18.73 -5.62 -2.01
C PRO A 165 -17.58 -5.47 -3.01
N LYS A 166 -17.07 -4.25 -3.23
CA LYS A 166 -16.11 -3.95 -4.29
C LYS A 166 -14.65 -4.19 -3.88
N PRO A 167 -13.72 -4.38 -4.85
CA PRO A 167 -12.31 -4.66 -4.56
C PRO A 167 -11.59 -3.60 -3.75
N GLU A 168 -12.01 -2.34 -3.85
CA GLU A 168 -11.30 -1.23 -3.23
C GLU A 168 -11.50 -1.16 -1.71
N ALA A 169 -12.42 -1.98 -1.19
CA ALA A 169 -12.61 -2.16 0.24
C ALA A 169 -11.69 -3.23 0.84
N ILE A 170 -10.87 -3.95 0.06
CA ILE A 170 -10.06 -5.06 0.61
C ILE A 170 -9.14 -4.57 1.74
N ALA A 171 -8.46 -3.42 1.58
CA ALA A 171 -7.62 -2.86 2.65
C ALA A 171 -8.40 -2.63 3.96
N PHE A 172 -9.58 -2.00 3.85
CA PHE A 172 -10.52 -1.84 4.98
C PHE A 172 -10.89 -3.18 5.62
N LEU A 173 -11.25 -4.20 4.83
CA LEU A 173 -11.69 -5.50 5.34
C LEU A 173 -10.55 -6.27 6.02
N LEU A 174 -9.32 -6.16 5.52
CA LEU A 174 -8.14 -6.77 6.14
C LEU A 174 -7.85 -6.12 7.50
N ALA A 175 -7.89 -4.78 7.59
CA ALA A 175 -7.75 -4.06 8.84
C ALA A 175 -8.88 -4.37 9.84
N PHE A 176 -10.11 -4.48 9.35
CA PHE A 176 -11.27 -4.90 10.13
C PHE A 176 -11.04 -6.28 10.78
N LEU A 177 -10.57 -7.27 10.01
CA LEU A 177 -10.28 -8.61 10.52
C LEU A 177 -9.07 -8.64 11.47
N SER A 178 -8.03 -7.85 11.18
CA SER A 178 -6.86 -7.70 12.05
C SER A 178 -7.24 -7.12 13.41
N GLN A 179 -8.13 -6.12 13.43
CA GLN A 179 -8.62 -5.55 14.69
C GLN A 179 -9.49 -6.54 15.47
N LEU A 180 -10.32 -7.36 14.79
CA LEU A 180 -11.06 -8.44 15.46
C LEU A 180 -10.11 -9.44 16.14
N LYS A 181 -9.01 -9.81 15.49
CA LYS A 181 -7.97 -10.68 16.08
C LYS A 181 -7.28 -10.03 17.28
N THR A 182 -7.01 -8.72 17.21
CA THR A 182 -6.45 -7.97 18.33
C THR A 182 -7.39 -7.98 19.54
N LEU A 183 -8.70 -7.81 19.32
CA LEU A 183 -9.69 -7.87 20.39
C LEU A 183 -9.91 -9.28 20.94
N GLU A 184 -9.84 -10.30 20.07
CA GLU A 184 -9.89 -11.72 20.45
C GLU A 184 -8.81 -12.07 21.50
N THR A 185 -7.63 -11.45 21.41
CA THR A 185 -6.45 -11.75 22.25
C THR A 185 -6.31 -10.85 23.48
N LYS A 186 -7.07 -9.75 23.58
CA LYS A 186 -6.91 -8.68 24.59
C LYS A 186 -7.14 -9.10 26.06
N ALA A 187 -7.63 -10.32 26.32
CA ALA A 187 -7.82 -10.88 27.66
C ALA A 187 -6.98 -12.14 27.96
N GLY A 188 -6.03 -12.50 27.09
CA GLY A 188 -5.17 -13.68 27.25
C GLY A 188 -5.84 -15.03 27.03
N LEU A 189 -7.17 -15.05 26.81
CA LEU A 189 -7.93 -16.23 26.40
C LEU A 189 -8.74 -15.87 25.13
N PRO A 190 -8.64 -16.66 24.04
CA PRO A 190 -9.42 -16.44 22.83
C PRO A 190 -10.91 -16.43 23.14
N ASN A 191 -11.61 -15.36 22.74
CA ASN A 191 -13.07 -15.35 22.81
C ASN A 191 -13.62 -16.22 21.65
N PRO A 192 -14.27 -17.37 21.93
CA PRO A 192 -14.73 -18.29 20.89
C PRO A 192 -15.76 -17.66 19.95
N GLU A 193 -16.56 -16.71 20.45
CA GLU A 193 -17.56 -16.04 19.63
C GLU A 193 -16.91 -15.07 18.62
N ILE A 194 -15.88 -14.32 19.05
CA ILE A 194 -15.11 -13.43 18.16
C ILE A 194 -14.33 -14.25 17.14
N LEU A 195 -13.73 -15.37 17.57
CA LEU A 195 -13.03 -16.31 16.69
C LEU A 195 -13.97 -16.83 15.59
N GLU A 196 -15.17 -17.28 15.95
CA GLU A 196 -16.16 -17.79 14.99
C GLU A 196 -16.63 -16.70 14.03
N LEU A 197 -16.88 -15.48 14.52
CA LEU A 197 -17.21 -14.34 13.65
C LEU A 197 -16.07 -14.06 12.67
N ARG A 198 -14.83 -13.95 13.17
CA ARG A 198 -13.65 -13.70 12.33
C ARG A 198 -13.47 -14.79 11.28
N ARG A 199 -13.65 -16.06 11.64
CA ARG A 199 -13.66 -17.19 10.72
C ARG A 199 -14.68 -17.02 9.60
N ASN A 200 -15.93 -16.71 9.96
CA ASN A 200 -17.04 -16.56 9.03
C ASN A 200 -16.90 -15.36 8.09
N LEU A 201 -16.27 -14.27 8.54
CA LEU A 201 -16.02 -13.09 7.71
C LEU A 201 -14.78 -13.26 6.82
N SER A 202 -13.74 -13.96 7.32
CA SER A 202 -12.50 -14.17 6.58
C SER A 202 -12.73 -14.95 5.27
N SER A 203 -13.65 -15.92 5.27
CA SER A 203 -14.02 -16.66 4.05
C SER A 203 -14.73 -15.82 3.00
N ARG A 204 -15.17 -14.60 3.34
CA ARG A 204 -15.91 -13.69 2.45
C ARG A 204 -15.05 -12.60 1.86
N VAL A 205 -13.80 -12.40 2.33
CA VAL A 205 -12.91 -11.32 1.84
C VAL A 205 -12.80 -11.37 0.33
N PHE A 206 -12.46 -12.53 -0.21
CA PHE A 206 -12.48 -12.77 -1.65
C PHE A 206 -13.82 -13.37 -2.08
N ASN A 207 -14.37 -12.83 -3.17
CA ASN A 207 -15.61 -13.29 -3.78
C ASN A 207 -15.55 -13.06 -5.30
N HIS A 208 -16.68 -13.14 -5.99
CA HIS A 208 -16.74 -12.95 -7.44
C HIS A 208 -16.41 -11.51 -7.89
N GLU A 209 -16.64 -10.51 -7.03
CA GLU A 209 -16.30 -9.11 -7.27
C GLU A 209 -14.87 -8.80 -6.79
N ARG A 210 -14.55 -9.18 -5.54
CA ARG A 210 -13.26 -9.02 -4.86
C ARG A 210 -12.36 -10.21 -5.20
N THR A 211 -11.60 -10.07 -6.27
CA THR A 211 -10.63 -11.10 -6.70
C THR A 211 -9.19 -10.65 -6.42
N PRO A 212 -8.24 -11.58 -6.19
CA PRO A 212 -6.82 -11.25 -6.05
C PRO A 212 -6.28 -10.30 -7.12
N SER A 213 -6.66 -10.49 -8.39
CA SER A 213 -6.22 -9.64 -9.51
C SER A 213 -6.75 -8.22 -9.52
N LYS A 214 -7.72 -7.90 -8.65
CA LYS A 214 -8.30 -6.55 -8.54
C LYS A 214 -7.87 -5.85 -7.26
N ILE A 215 -6.93 -6.43 -6.51
CA ILE A 215 -6.35 -5.78 -5.35
C ILE A 215 -5.67 -4.49 -5.81
N VAL A 216 -5.93 -3.39 -5.10
CA VAL A 216 -5.23 -2.13 -5.31
C VAL A 216 -3.90 -2.22 -4.56
N THR A 217 -2.79 -2.35 -5.30
CA THR A 217 -1.44 -2.60 -4.74
C THR A 217 -0.58 -1.34 -4.62
N GLY A 218 -1.04 -0.19 -5.12
CA GLY A 218 -0.25 1.06 -5.20
C GLY A 218 0.82 1.09 -6.28
N VAL A 219 1.00 -0.03 -7.00
CA VAL A 219 2.06 -0.22 -7.98
C VAL A 219 1.70 0.31 -9.39
N GLU A 220 0.41 0.59 -9.65
CA GLU A 220 -0.03 1.19 -10.91
C GLU A 220 0.34 2.69 -11.00
N THR A 221 0.97 3.08 -12.12
CA THR A 221 1.58 4.41 -12.35
C THR A 221 0.60 5.60 -12.30
N GLU A 222 0.87 6.51 -11.36
CA GLU A 222 0.72 7.98 -11.29
C GLU A 222 -0.54 8.73 -11.79
N TYR A 223 -1.41 8.21 -12.66
CA TYR A 223 -2.44 9.07 -13.30
C TYR A 223 -3.91 8.79 -12.96
N THR A 224 -4.27 7.66 -12.34
CA THR A 224 -5.69 7.34 -12.10
C THR A 224 -6.06 6.82 -10.72
N ARG A 225 -5.10 6.34 -9.90
CA ARG A 225 -5.42 5.66 -8.62
C ARG A 225 -4.78 6.23 -7.35
N ALA A 226 -4.13 7.39 -7.39
CA ALA A 226 -3.40 7.98 -6.25
C ALA A 226 -4.22 8.29 -4.96
N HIS A 227 -5.51 7.93 -4.90
CA HIS A 227 -6.39 8.17 -3.75
C HIS A 227 -7.10 6.90 -3.25
N TRP A 228 -6.81 5.73 -3.81
CA TRP A 228 -7.47 4.50 -3.37
C TRP A 228 -6.68 3.84 -2.24
N PRO A 229 -7.35 3.28 -1.21
CA PRO A 229 -6.70 2.53 -0.16
C PRO A 229 -5.92 1.34 -0.73
N GLU A 230 -4.63 1.32 -0.48
CA GLU A 230 -3.72 0.30 -0.99
C GLU A 230 -3.61 -0.86 -0.01
N VAL A 231 -3.64 -2.08 -0.53
CA VAL A 231 -3.35 -3.27 0.27
C VAL A 231 -1.83 -3.41 0.33
N SER A 232 -1.26 -3.41 1.53
CA SER A 232 0.16 -3.70 1.72
C SER A 232 0.43 -5.21 1.61
N SER A 233 1.64 -5.57 1.18
CA SER A 233 2.06 -6.98 1.14
C SER A 233 2.05 -7.61 2.55
N ASP A 234 2.35 -6.82 3.59
CA ASP A 234 2.24 -7.25 4.98
C ASP A 234 0.82 -7.63 5.38
N ALA A 235 -0.16 -6.75 5.13
CA ALA A 235 -1.55 -7.00 5.51
C ALA A 235 -2.10 -8.25 4.83
N LEU A 236 -1.80 -8.47 3.55
CA LEU A 236 -2.23 -9.67 2.84
C LEU A 236 -1.53 -10.93 3.35
N SER A 237 -0.22 -10.88 3.59
CA SER A 237 0.53 -12.03 4.12
C SER A 237 0.07 -12.41 5.53
N GLU A 238 -0.19 -11.43 6.41
CA GLU A 238 -0.77 -11.67 7.74
C GLU A 238 -2.16 -12.31 7.64
N PHE A 239 -3.01 -11.82 6.73
CA PHE A 239 -4.32 -12.40 6.50
C PHE A 239 -4.28 -13.85 6.03
N LEU A 240 -3.44 -14.17 5.04
CA LEU A 240 -3.26 -15.57 4.58
C LEU A 240 -2.80 -16.48 5.73
N CYS A 241 -1.92 -15.94 6.57
CA CYS A 241 -1.43 -16.60 7.76
C CYS A 241 -2.52 -16.84 8.80
N ASP A 242 -3.44 -15.89 8.95
CA ASP A 242 -4.60 -15.99 9.83
C ASP A 242 -5.64 -16.97 9.33
N LEU A 243 -5.86 -17.07 8.02
CA LEU A 243 -6.73 -18.09 7.43
C LEU A 243 -6.28 -19.50 7.80
N ARG A 244 -4.96 -19.74 7.84
CA ARG A 244 -4.42 -21.03 8.26
C ARG A 244 -4.72 -21.30 9.74
N ASP A 245 -4.50 -20.31 10.60
CA ASP A 245 -4.77 -20.44 12.04
C ASP A 245 -6.25 -20.65 12.33
N LEU A 246 -7.11 -20.08 11.49
CA LEU A 246 -8.57 -20.24 11.55
C LEU A 246 -9.06 -21.55 10.92
N SER A 247 -8.22 -22.28 10.19
CA SER A 247 -8.61 -23.53 9.54
C SER A 247 -8.85 -24.64 10.57
N THR A 248 -9.73 -25.59 10.26
CA THR A 248 -9.90 -26.82 11.07
C THR A 248 -9.44 -28.02 10.29
N ASP A 249 -9.26 -29.16 10.97
CA ASP A 249 -8.91 -30.43 10.35
C ASP A 249 -9.85 -30.86 9.20
N ARG A 250 -11.08 -30.32 9.17
CA ARG A 250 -12.09 -30.63 8.14
C ARG A 250 -12.22 -29.57 7.05
N GLU A 251 -11.80 -28.33 7.32
CA GLU A 251 -12.04 -27.20 6.43
C GLU A 251 -10.86 -26.21 6.47
N SER A 252 -10.15 -26.15 5.35
CA SER A 252 -9.06 -25.19 5.12
C SER A 252 -9.63 -23.90 4.53
N LEU A 253 -9.46 -22.79 5.23
CA LEU A 253 -9.82 -21.46 4.71
C LEU A 253 -8.72 -20.88 3.83
N LEU A 254 -7.47 -21.29 4.05
CA LEU A 254 -6.33 -20.82 3.27
C LEU A 254 -6.32 -21.39 1.85
N GLN A 255 -6.62 -22.69 1.72
CA GLN A 255 -6.48 -23.40 0.45
C GLN A 255 -7.30 -22.77 -0.69
N PRO A 256 -8.60 -22.46 -0.54
CA PRO A 256 -9.37 -21.84 -1.61
C PRO A 256 -8.80 -20.48 -2.06
N VAL A 257 -8.25 -19.70 -1.13
CA VAL A 257 -7.66 -18.39 -1.44
C VAL A 257 -6.35 -18.56 -2.22
N ILE A 258 -5.49 -19.49 -1.82
CA ILE A 258 -4.24 -19.77 -2.55
C ILE A 258 -4.56 -20.34 -3.94
N GLU A 259 -5.56 -21.20 -4.08
CA GLU A 259 -6.03 -21.70 -5.37
C GLU A 259 -6.57 -20.56 -6.25
N GLN A 260 -7.28 -19.59 -5.69
CA GLN A 260 -7.77 -18.43 -6.42
C GLN A 260 -6.63 -17.51 -6.89
N ILE A 261 -5.63 -17.25 -6.03
CA ILE A 261 -4.41 -16.51 -6.40
C ILE A 261 -3.68 -17.26 -7.53
N SER A 262 -3.51 -18.57 -7.36
CA SER A 262 -2.90 -19.46 -8.36
C SER A 262 -3.67 -19.48 -9.68
N ALA A 263 -5.00 -19.37 -9.67
CA ALA A 263 -5.80 -19.31 -10.89
C ALA A 263 -5.68 -17.96 -11.61
N GLN A 264 -5.30 -16.90 -10.90
CA GLN A 264 -5.25 -15.53 -11.42
C GLN A 264 -3.83 -15.02 -11.68
N HIS A 265 -2.79 -15.80 -11.38
CA HIS A 265 -1.39 -15.38 -11.53
C HIS A 265 -1.08 -14.74 -12.89
N ALA A 266 -1.61 -15.32 -13.98
CA ALA A 266 -1.39 -14.84 -15.34
C ALA A 266 -2.01 -13.45 -15.63
N THR A 267 -2.86 -12.93 -14.74
CA THR A 267 -3.49 -11.61 -14.89
C THR A 267 -2.71 -10.50 -14.18
N PHE A 268 -1.73 -10.85 -13.35
CA PHE A 268 -0.91 -9.89 -12.62
C PHE A 268 0.09 -9.23 -13.57
N SER A 269 0.20 -7.91 -13.50
CA SER A 269 1.19 -7.17 -14.30
C SER A 269 2.62 -7.48 -13.85
N GLU A 270 3.59 -7.17 -14.72
CA GLU A 270 5.02 -7.25 -14.42
C GLU A 270 5.39 -6.55 -13.10
N ILE A 271 4.93 -5.30 -12.98
CA ILE A 271 5.30 -4.45 -11.86
C ILE A 271 4.65 -4.98 -10.57
N GLU A 272 3.38 -5.39 -10.61
CA GLU A 272 2.70 -6.00 -9.45
C GLU A 272 3.36 -7.31 -9.02
N MET A 273 3.83 -8.13 -9.98
CA MET A 273 4.52 -9.36 -9.61
C MET A 273 5.82 -9.08 -8.87
N ARG A 274 6.64 -8.18 -9.40
CA ARG A 274 7.92 -7.81 -8.79
C ARG A 274 7.74 -7.14 -7.44
N ASP A 275 6.88 -6.13 -7.37
CA ASP A 275 6.84 -5.19 -6.24
C ASP A 275 5.78 -5.54 -5.19
N PHE A 276 4.85 -6.48 -5.47
CA PHE A 276 3.81 -6.89 -4.52
C PHE A 276 3.75 -8.41 -4.31
N TRP A 277 3.43 -9.20 -5.34
CA TRP A 277 3.11 -10.63 -5.17
C TRP A 277 4.30 -11.49 -4.75
N MET A 278 5.50 -11.18 -5.24
CA MET A 278 6.72 -11.87 -4.81
C MET A 278 7.04 -11.57 -3.35
N LEU A 279 6.81 -10.34 -2.87
CA LEU A 279 6.96 -10.00 -1.45
C LEU A 279 5.94 -10.78 -0.59
N VAL A 280 4.69 -10.90 -1.05
CA VAL A 280 3.66 -11.69 -0.38
C VAL A 280 4.08 -13.16 -0.26
N LEU A 281 4.65 -13.73 -1.32
CA LEU A 281 5.16 -15.10 -1.34
C LEU A 281 6.30 -15.30 -0.33
N CYS A 282 7.30 -14.42 -0.34
CA CYS A 282 8.43 -14.49 0.60
C CYS A 282 7.96 -14.45 2.06
N LYS A 283 7.11 -13.47 2.41
CA LYS A 283 6.54 -13.32 3.76
C LYS A 283 5.68 -14.52 4.16
N LEU A 284 4.87 -15.04 3.23
CA LEU A 284 4.08 -16.24 3.49
C LEU A 284 5.00 -17.42 3.86
N ILE A 285 6.05 -17.67 3.08
CA ILE A 285 7.00 -18.76 3.32
C ILE A 285 7.69 -18.59 4.67
N GLU A 286 8.15 -17.37 5.00
CA GLU A 286 8.75 -17.07 6.30
C GLU A 286 7.82 -17.45 7.46
N ILE A 287 6.55 -17.05 7.39
CA ILE A 287 5.57 -17.33 8.44
C ILE A 287 5.19 -18.83 8.49
N LEU A 288 5.12 -19.51 7.35
CA LEU A 288 4.91 -20.96 7.29
C LEU A 288 6.04 -21.70 8.01
N VAL A 289 7.29 -21.31 7.75
CA VAL A 289 8.48 -21.87 8.40
C VAL A 289 8.48 -21.59 9.90
N ALA A 290 8.22 -20.35 10.31
CA ALA A 290 8.18 -19.97 11.72
C ALA A 290 7.19 -20.82 12.53
N ARG A 291 6.16 -21.34 11.86
CA ARG A 291 5.10 -22.17 12.45
C ARG A 291 5.28 -23.67 12.13
N SER A 292 6.46 -24.07 11.66
CA SER A 292 6.84 -25.46 11.35
C SER A 292 5.89 -26.15 10.37
N VAL A 293 5.29 -25.39 9.44
CA VAL A 293 4.41 -25.96 8.40
C VAL A 293 5.26 -26.60 7.31
N PRO A 294 4.97 -27.85 6.89
CA PRO A 294 5.70 -28.50 5.81
C PRO A 294 5.54 -27.77 4.47
N LEU A 295 6.64 -27.20 3.97
CA LEU A 295 6.68 -26.48 2.68
C LEU A 295 6.55 -27.40 1.47
N ASN A 296 6.81 -28.70 1.63
CA ASN A 296 6.63 -29.70 0.58
C ASN A 296 5.15 -30.03 0.29
N THR A 297 4.20 -29.30 0.91
CA THR A 297 2.78 -29.38 0.60
C THR A 297 2.54 -28.94 -0.86
N PRO A 298 1.84 -29.73 -1.70
CA PRO A 298 1.64 -29.42 -3.12
C PRO A 298 1.10 -28.02 -3.41
N LEU A 299 0.24 -27.49 -2.53
CA LEU A 299 -0.34 -26.15 -2.62
C LEU A 299 0.74 -25.05 -2.69
N TYR A 300 1.69 -25.05 -1.75
CA TYR A 300 2.74 -24.03 -1.69
C TYR A 300 3.79 -24.23 -2.78
N GLN A 301 4.08 -25.47 -3.12
CA GLN A 301 4.98 -25.79 -4.24
C GLN A 301 4.42 -25.27 -5.56
N GLN A 302 3.12 -25.51 -5.83
CA GLN A 302 2.47 -25.04 -7.05
C GLN A 302 2.47 -23.52 -7.13
N LEU A 303 2.07 -22.82 -6.06
CA LEU A 303 2.07 -21.37 -6.02
C LEU A 303 3.47 -20.80 -6.31
N THR A 304 4.50 -21.32 -5.64
CA THR A 304 5.89 -20.87 -5.81
C THR A 304 6.36 -21.09 -7.25
N ARG A 305 6.11 -22.27 -7.83
CA ARG A 305 6.48 -22.58 -9.22
C ARG A 305 5.76 -21.66 -10.21
N GLN A 306 4.48 -21.38 -10.01
CA GLN A 306 3.71 -20.50 -10.89
C GLN A 306 4.21 -19.06 -10.83
N PHE A 307 4.55 -18.54 -9.66
CA PHE A 307 5.06 -17.18 -9.51
C PHE A 307 6.44 -17.04 -10.16
N ILE A 308 7.33 -18.02 -9.97
CA ILE A 308 8.66 -18.03 -10.61
C ILE A 308 8.53 -18.16 -12.13
N ALA A 309 7.66 -19.05 -12.61
CA ALA A 309 7.41 -19.20 -14.05
C ALA A 309 6.83 -17.93 -14.67
N HIS A 310 5.88 -17.28 -14.00
CA HIS A 310 5.32 -16.00 -14.46
C HIS A 310 6.37 -14.90 -14.49
N PHE A 311 7.25 -14.86 -13.49
CA PHE A 311 8.37 -13.93 -13.49
C PHE A 311 9.30 -14.20 -14.68
N ASP A 312 9.74 -15.45 -14.89
CA ASP A 312 10.61 -15.82 -16.02
C ASP A 312 9.95 -15.50 -17.38
N ASP A 313 8.67 -15.83 -17.56
CA ASP A 313 7.98 -15.75 -18.85
C ASP A 313 7.46 -14.34 -19.18
N GLN A 314 6.88 -13.63 -18.21
CA GLN A 314 6.19 -12.36 -18.45
C GLN A 314 6.92 -11.14 -17.91
N THR A 315 7.61 -11.26 -16.77
CA THR A 315 8.32 -10.11 -16.18
C THR A 315 9.68 -9.92 -16.82
N LEU A 316 10.48 -10.99 -16.83
CA LEU A 316 11.81 -10.98 -17.41
C LEU A 316 11.76 -11.15 -18.93
N GLY A 317 10.85 -12.00 -19.41
CA GLY A 317 10.69 -12.31 -20.82
C GLY A 317 11.89 -13.07 -21.43
N PRO A 318 11.81 -13.43 -22.71
CA PRO A 318 12.90 -14.12 -23.39
C PRO A 318 14.14 -13.23 -23.44
N CYS A 319 15.31 -13.83 -23.22
CA CYS A 319 16.60 -13.15 -23.42
C CYS A 319 16.60 -12.47 -24.79
N PRO A 320 17.04 -11.22 -24.93
CA PRO A 320 17.24 -10.60 -26.23
C PRO A 320 18.17 -11.49 -27.07
N HIS A 321 17.72 -11.99 -28.21
CA HIS A 321 18.50 -12.90 -29.05
C HIS A 321 19.26 -12.14 -30.12
N ALA A 322 20.45 -12.66 -30.47
CA ALA A 322 21.22 -12.24 -31.64
C ALA A 322 20.51 -12.66 -32.94
N GLY A 323 19.51 -11.87 -33.33
CA GLY A 323 18.86 -11.95 -34.63
C GLY A 323 18.56 -10.54 -35.10
N ILE A 324 19.24 -10.13 -36.18
CA ILE A 324 19.16 -8.80 -36.85
C ILE A 324 18.77 -7.70 -35.86
N ASN A 325 19.78 -7.23 -35.11
CA ASN A 325 19.74 -6.01 -34.30
C ASN A 325 18.64 -5.07 -34.81
N PRO A 326 17.57 -4.77 -34.03
CA PRO A 326 16.46 -3.96 -34.51
C PRO A 326 17.08 -2.72 -35.10
N ARG A 327 17.01 -2.62 -36.44
CA ARG A 327 17.85 -1.75 -37.26
C ARG A 327 17.88 -0.39 -36.57
N CYS A 328 19.03 -0.01 -36.00
CA CYS A 328 19.19 1.33 -35.45
C CYS A 328 18.62 2.28 -36.50
N ALA A 329 17.68 3.15 -36.10
CA ALA A 329 17.04 4.05 -37.05
C ALA A 329 18.14 4.76 -37.84
N GLN A 330 18.02 4.71 -39.16
CA GLN A 330 19.07 5.21 -40.04
C GLN A 330 18.91 6.72 -40.20
N LEU A 331 20.02 7.39 -40.42
CA LEU A 331 20.00 8.77 -40.91
C LEU A 331 19.31 8.77 -42.28
N GLU A 332 18.37 9.68 -42.49
CA GLU A 332 17.60 9.79 -43.74
C GLU A 332 18.45 10.34 -44.90
N CYS A 333 19.53 11.06 -44.57
CA CYS A 333 20.47 11.58 -45.54
C CYS A 333 21.26 10.48 -46.26
N THR A 334 21.42 10.63 -47.57
CA THR A 334 22.11 9.69 -48.47
C THR A 334 23.51 10.14 -48.88
N CYS A 335 24.11 11.11 -48.17
CA CYS A 335 25.49 11.51 -48.47
C CYS A 335 26.50 10.44 -48.01
N ASP A 336 27.68 10.40 -48.65
CA ASP A 336 28.71 9.39 -48.39
C ASP A 336 29.10 9.27 -46.90
N ASP A 337 29.09 10.38 -46.16
CA ASP A 337 29.45 10.39 -44.74
C ASP A 337 28.32 9.84 -43.85
N CYS A 338 27.06 10.16 -44.16
CA CYS A 338 25.89 9.58 -43.50
C CYS A 338 25.71 8.09 -43.85
N GLU A 339 26.05 7.67 -45.06
CA GLU A 339 26.01 6.25 -45.45
C GLU A 339 27.01 5.41 -44.65
N LYS A 340 28.22 5.93 -44.40
CA LYS A 340 29.22 5.25 -43.54
C LYS A 340 28.74 5.14 -42.09
N VAL A 341 28.08 6.18 -41.57
CA VAL A 341 27.46 6.11 -40.23
C VAL A 341 26.31 5.09 -40.24
N ASN A 342 25.47 5.05 -41.27
CA ASN A 342 24.42 4.05 -41.41
C ASN A 342 24.97 2.62 -41.55
N GLU A 343 26.11 2.42 -42.20
CA GLU A 343 26.81 1.14 -42.25
C GLU A 343 27.32 0.73 -40.86
N PHE A 344 27.95 1.65 -40.13
CA PHE A 344 28.32 1.43 -38.73
C PHE A 344 27.11 1.10 -37.86
N LEU A 345 26.00 1.84 -37.96
CA LEU A 345 24.76 1.60 -37.21
C LEU A 345 24.10 0.25 -37.56
N ARG A 346 24.28 -0.25 -38.79
CA ARG A 346 23.81 -1.58 -39.22
C ARG A 346 24.68 -2.71 -38.68
N ASP A 347 25.97 -2.47 -38.48
CA ASP A 347 26.89 -3.48 -38.00
C ASP A 347 26.71 -3.71 -36.48
N GLY A 348 26.02 -4.79 -36.12
CA GLY A 348 25.83 -5.23 -34.74
C GLY A 348 27.06 -5.89 -34.12
N SER A 349 28.14 -6.09 -34.87
CA SER A 349 29.37 -6.75 -34.42
C SER A 349 30.54 -5.79 -34.17
N GLN A 350 30.39 -4.51 -34.54
CA GLN A 350 31.41 -3.48 -34.33
C GLN A 350 31.28 -2.78 -32.97
N ASN A 351 32.44 -2.35 -32.44
CA ASN A 351 32.62 -1.54 -31.24
C ASN A 351 31.52 -0.48 -31.07
N GLN A 352 31.05 -0.26 -29.85
CA GLN A 352 30.02 0.73 -29.48
C GLN A 352 30.37 2.18 -29.88
N LYS A 353 31.61 2.43 -30.31
CA LYS A 353 32.17 3.74 -30.66
C LYS A 353 32.94 3.65 -31.97
N ALA A 354 32.69 4.56 -32.90
CA ALA A 354 33.48 4.71 -34.13
C ALA A 354 33.85 6.18 -34.37
N GLU A 355 35.03 6.39 -34.94
CA GLU A 355 35.56 7.71 -35.28
C GLU A 355 35.42 7.95 -36.78
N PHE A 356 34.75 9.05 -37.15
CA PHE A 356 34.53 9.45 -38.54
C PHE A 356 35.34 10.71 -38.82
N ARG A 357 36.34 10.60 -39.70
CA ARG A 357 37.13 11.74 -40.18
C ARG A 357 36.46 12.36 -41.41
N LEU A 358 36.10 13.62 -41.28
CA LEU A 358 35.34 14.37 -42.29
C LEU A 358 36.24 15.36 -43.03
N LYS A 359 35.82 15.75 -44.23
CA LYS A 359 36.62 16.57 -45.14
C LYS A 359 36.83 18.00 -44.62
N ASP A 360 35.79 18.60 -44.06
CA ASP A 360 35.76 19.98 -43.58
C ASP A 360 34.75 20.20 -42.42
N ARG A 361 34.65 21.43 -41.92
CA ARG A 361 33.76 21.79 -40.81
C ARG A 361 32.28 21.81 -41.19
N GLU A 362 31.94 21.97 -42.48
CA GLU A 362 30.54 21.95 -42.91
C GLU A 362 30.02 20.52 -42.89
N ALA A 363 30.83 19.56 -43.33
CA ALA A 363 30.54 18.13 -43.20
C ALA A 363 30.36 17.72 -41.73
N VAL A 364 31.19 18.23 -40.81
CA VAL A 364 31.01 18.01 -39.36
C VAL A 364 29.66 18.51 -38.88
N ARG A 365 29.31 19.79 -39.14
CA ARG A 365 28.01 20.33 -38.71
C ARG A 365 26.83 19.58 -39.31
N HIS A 366 26.95 19.18 -40.57
CA HIS A 366 25.91 18.40 -41.25
C HIS A 366 25.70 17.05 -40.55
N LEU A 367 26.76 16.27 -40.34
CA LEU A 367 26.62 14.95 -39.73
C LEU A 367 26.09 15.03 -38.29
N VAL A 368 26.56 16.02 -37.52
CA VAL A 368 26.03 16.29 -36.17
C VAL A 368 24.54 16.61 -36.21
N HIS A 369 24.13 17.49 -37.13
CA HIS A 369 22.72 17.85 -37.28
C HIS A 369 21.84 16.65 -37.64
N GLU A 370 22.27 15.80 -38.58
CA GLU A 370 21.53 14.61 -38.97
C GLU A 370 21.39 13.62 -37.81
N ILE A 371 22.45 13.40 -37.02
CA ILE A 371 22.40 12.54 -35.83
C ILE A 371 21.44 13.10 -34.78
N ASP A 372 21.53 14.40 -34.46
CA ASP A 372 20.67 15.04 -33.47
C ASP A 372 19.18 15.10 -33.87
N GLN A 373 18.89 15.19 -35.18
CA GLN A 373 17.52 15.15 -35.71
C GLN A 373 16.98 13.73 -35.87
N SER A 374 17.87 12.72 -35.89
CA SER A 374 17.45 11.34 -36.05
C SER A 374 16.81 10.78 -34.79
N ARG A 375 15.96 9.75 -34.96
CA ARG A 375 15.54 8.87 -33.86
C ARG A 375 16.51 7.69 -33.67
N ALA A 376 17.72 7.79 -34.21
CA ALA A 376 18.73 6.76 -34.08
C ALA A 376 19.16 6.65 -32.62
N ARG A 377 19.39 5.42 -32.15
CA ARG A 377 19.93 5.18 -30.80
C ARG A 377 21.45 5.42 -30.79
N CYS A 378 21.87 6.63 -31.15
CA CYS A 378 23.28 7.03 -31.13
C CYS A 378 23.44 8.48 -30.68
N SER A 379 24.64 8.82 -30.19
CA SER A 379 25.05 10.21 -29.94
C SER A 379 26.35 10.52 -30.68
N GLN A 380 26.63 11.80 -30.82
CA GLN A 380 27.88 12.30 -31.37
C GLN A 380 28.69 13.09 -30.33
N GLU A 381 30.01 13.01 -30.45
CA GLU A 381 30.98 13.84 -29.71
C GLU A 381 32.02 14.35 -30.72
N VAL A 382 32.25 15.66 -30.77
CA VAL A 382 33.30 16.24 -31.63
C VAL A 382 34.59 16.28 -30.84
N ASP A 383 35.64 15.63 -31.35
CA ASP A 383 36.95 15.67 -30.70
C ASP A 383 37.62 17.02 -30.94
N GLU A 384 37.56 17.91 -29.95
CA GLU A 384 38.17 19.24 -30.01
C GLU A 384 39.72 19.21 -29.92
N TRP A 385 40.32 18.09 -29.49
CA TRP A 385 41.74 17.99 -29.19
C TRP A 385 42.56 17.43 -30.37
N ILE A 386 42.01 16.49 -31.15
CA ILE A 386 42.76 15.76 -32.19
C ILE A 386 42.57 16.36 -33.59
N SER A 387 41.39 16.89 -33.90
CA SER A 387 41.15 17.74 -35.08
C SER A 387 39.69 18.21 -35.09
N SER A 388 39.41 19.46 -35.46
CA SER A 388 38.03 19.99 -35.64
C SER A 388 37.28 19.39 -36.84
N ARG A 389 37.60 18.14 -37.20
CA ARG A 389 37.14 17.38 -38.37
C ARG A 389 36.81 15.92 -38.03
N THR A 390 36.92 15.51 -36.76
CA THR A 390 36.59 14.14 -36.33
C THR A 390 35.32 14.15 -35.49
N VAL A 391 34.35 13.32 -35.88
CA VAL A 391 33.12 13.08 -35.12
C VAL A 391 33.18 11.65 -34.59
N ILE A 392 33.00 11.51 -33.29
CA ILE A 392 32.90 10.24 -32.60
C ILE A 392 31.42 9.91 -32.48
N VAL A 393 30.99 8.79 -33.05
CA VAL A 393 29.60 8.31 -32.91
C VAL A 393 29.56 7.13 -31.96
N LYS A 394 28.71 7.22 -30.94
CA LYS A 394 28.46 6.18 -29.94
C LYS A 394 27.06 5.59 -30.12
N LYS A 395 26.94 4.27 -30.12
CA LYS A 395 25.64 3.54 -30.11
C LYS A 395 25.18 3.34 -28.66
N TYR A 396 23.88 3.34 -28.42
CA TYR A 396 23.28 2.94 -27.14
C TYR A 396 22.09 2.02 -27.35
N GLY A 397 21.72 1.24 -26.34
CA GLY A 397 20.67 0.22 -26.48
C GLY A 397 21.06 -0.85 -27.49
N THR A 398 22.35 -1.24 -27.46
CA THR A 398 22.88 -2.34 -28.24
C THR A 398 22.34 -3.66 -27.71
N LEU A 399 22.28 -4.70 -28.55
CA LEU A 399 21.90 -6.03 -28.09
C LEU A 399 22.77 -6.52 -26.91
N GLU A 400 24.06 -6.18 -26.89
CA GLU A 400 24.95 -6.54 -25.77
C GLU A 400 24.54 -5.85 -24.46
N GLU A 401 24.15 -4.57 -24.53
CA GLU A 401 23.61 -3.82 -23.38
C GLU A 401 22.25 -4.38 -22.95
N ASP A 402 21.34 -4.64 -23.89
CA ASP A 402 20.02 -5.21 -23.61
C ASP A 402 20.15 -6.61 -22.97
N VAL A 403 21.07 -7.45 -23.46
CA VAL A 403 21.39 -8.76 -22.86
C VAL A 403 22.05 -8.60 -21.49
N ALA A 404 22.93 -7.62 -21.31
CA ALA A 404 23.57 -7.35 -20.03
C ALA A 404 22.56 -6.88 -18.98
N GLU A 405 21.65 -5.97 -19.35
CA GLU A 405 20.56 -5.49 -18.51
C GLU A 405 19.60 -6.64 -18.15
N TRP A 406 19.18 -7.44 -19.13
CA TRP A 406 18.35 -8.62 -18.92
C TRP A 406 19.01 -9.61 -17.93
N LYS A 407 20.30 -9.89 -18.10
CA LYS A 407 21.07 -10.74 -17.17
C LYS A 407 21.15 -10.13 -15.78
N MET A 408 21.33 -8.81 -15.69
CA MET A 408 21.42 -8.08 -14.43
C MET A 408 20.09 -8.12 -13.66
N GLN A 409 18.96 -7.87 -14.34
CA GLN A 409 17.62 -7.94 -13.76
C GLN A 409 17.32 -9.36 -13.24
N ARG A 410 17.58 -10.38 -14.06
CA ARG A 410 17.44 -11.79 -13.66
C ARG A 410 18.28 -12.13 -12.43
N LYS A 411 19.55 -11.72 -12.45
CA LYS A 411 20.49 -11.96 -11.35
C LYS A 411 20.00 -11.29 -10.06
N PHE A 412 19.64 -10.02 -10.13
CA PHE A 412 19.18 -9.25 -8.99
C PHE A 412 17.95 -9.91 -8.35
N PHE A 413 16.94 -10.23 -9.16
CA PHE A 413 15.72 -10.88 -8.67
C PHE A 413 16.01 -12.18 -7.92
N TYR A 414 16.80 -13.08 -8.50
CA TYR A 414 17.11 -14.34 -7.84
C TYR A 414 17.99 -14.15 -6.60
N GLN A 415 18.87 -13.14 -6.57
CA GLN A 415 19.60 -12.79 -5.35
C GLN A 415 18.66 -12.34 -4.24
N GLU A 416 17.65 -11.53 -4.53
CA GLU A 416 16.63 -11.13 -3.55
C GLU A 416 15.83 -12.34 -3.06
N LEU A 417 15.41 -13.23 -3.97
CA LEU A 417 14.70 -14.45 -3.61
C LEU A 417 15.51 -15.32 -2.63
N PHE A 418 16.81 -15.50 -2.87
CA PHE A 418 17.70 -16.28 -1.99
C PHE A 418 18.12 -15.54 -0.72
N ARG A 419 17.99 -14.21 -0.68
CA ARG A 419 18.16 -13.40 0.53
C ARG A 419 16.95 -13.60 1.46
N ASP A 420 15.75 -13.59 0.89
CA ASP A 420 14.50 -13.58 1.64
C ASP A 420 14.03 -15.01 1.98
N ILE A 421 14.41 -16.02 1.18
CA ILE A 421 14.07 -17.43 1.42
C ILE A 421 15.34 -18.28 1.50
N LYS A 422 15.51 -19.00 2.62
CA LYS A 422 16.63 -19.94 2.79
C LYS A 422 16.61 -21.04 1.72
N LYS A 423 17.80 -21.45 1.28
CA LYS A 423 18.01 -22.51 0.29
C LYS A 423 17.21 -23.79 0.57
N GLU A 424 17.25 -24.29 1.81
CA GLU A 424 16.56 -25.53 2.22
C GLU A 424 15.03 -25.45 2.04
N HIS A 425 14.46 -24.26 2.22
CA HIS A 425 13.04 -24.01 2.02
C HIS A 425 12.70 -23.98 0.52
N LEU A 426 13.54 -23.34 -0.30
CA LEU A 426 13.40 -23.39 -1.76
C LEU A 426 13.54 -24.81 -2.31
N GLU A 427 14.47 -25.61 -1.78
CA GLU A 427 14.59 -27.04 -2.15
C GLU A 427 13.33 -27.83 -1.81
N SER A 428 12.69 -27.51 -0.68
CA SER A 428 11.41 -28.11 -0.30
C SER A 428 10.23 -27.68 -1.20
N LEU A 429 10.27 -26.45 -1.73
CA LEU A 429 9.22 -25.88 -2.57
C LEU A 429 9.35 -26.28 -4.05
N LEU A 430 10.57 -26.22 -4.59
CA LEU A 430 10.86 -26.35 -6.01
C LEU A 430 11.53 -27.67 -6.37
N GLY A 431 12.20 -28.31 -5.40
CA GLY A 431 13.10 -29.42 -5.63
C GLY A 431 14.56 -28.96 -5.74
N ALA A 432 15.49 -29.89 -5.49
CA ALA A 432 16.92 -29.60 -5.46
C ALA A 432 17.48 -29.15 -6.81
N GLU A 433 17.03 -29.75 -7.91
CA GLU A 433 17.47 -29.43 -9.27
C GLU A 433 17.11 -27.99 -9.66
N GLU A 434 15.83 -27.64 -9.50
CA GLU A 434 15.34 -26.30 -9.84
C GLU A 434 15.96 -25.24 -8.92
N THR A 435 16.11 -25.53 -7.62
CA THR A 435 16.81 -24.62 -6.70
C THR A 435 18.27 -24.42 -7.10
N ALA A 436 18.97 -25.47 -7.56
CA ALA A 436 20.33 -25.34 -8.07
C ALA A 436 20.38 -24.50 -9.36
N ARG A 437 19.40 -24.65 -10.27
CA ARG A 437 19.24 -23.79 -11.45
C ARG A 437 19.15 -22.33 -11.03
N LEU A 438 18.19 -21.99 -10.17
CA LEU A 438 17.96 -20.60 -9.74
C LEU A 438 19.20 -20.01 -9.01
N ARG A 439 19.88 -20.81 -8.18
CA ARG A 439 21.10 -20.38 -7.49
C ARG A 439 22.23 -20.07 -8.47
N SER A 440 22.36 -20.86 -9.53
CA SER A 440 23.32 -20.58 -10.60
C SER A 440 22.98 -19.28 -11.34
N LEU A 441 21.69 -19.00 -11.57
CA LEU A 441 21.23 -17.76 -12.20
C LEU A 441 21.48 -16.53 -11.32
N ALA A 442 21.44 -16.69 -10.00
CA ALA A 442 21.79 -15.66 -9.01
C ALA A 442 23.31 -15.42 -8.86
N GLU A 443 24.14 -16.25 -9.50
CA GLU A 443 25.60 -16.26 -9.36
C GLU A 443 26.09 -16.38 -7.91
N LEU A 444 25.35 -17.11 -7.07
CA LEU A 444 25.72 -17.35 -5.68
C LEU A 444 26.71 -18.54 -5.61
N ALA A 445 27.82 -18.35 -4.88
CA ALA A 445 28.83 -19.38 -4.70
C ALA A 445 28.22 -20.69 -4.13
N GLN A 446 28.79 -21.82 -4.58
CA GLN A 446 28.35 -23.18 -4.20
C GLN A 446 28.48 -23.44 -2.70
#